data_AF-A0A426XZ56-F1
#
_entry.id   AF-A0A426XZ56-F1
#
_cell.length_a   1.000
_cell.length_b   1.000
_cell.length_c   1.000
_cell.angle_alpha   90.00
_cell.angle_beta   90.00
_cell.angle_gamma   90.00
#
_symmetry.space_group_name_H-M   'P 1'
#
loop_
_entity.id
_entity.type
_entity.pdbx_description
1 polymer ?
#
loop_
_entity_poly.entity_id
_entity_poly.type
_entity_poly.pdbx_seq_one_letter_code
_entity_poly.pdbx_strand_id
1 'polypeptide(L)'
;MNLKYSSGGLRRWYNPPWFSECTPSTPYDSLALREAFEKAVVKRLMTDVPFGVLLSGGLDSSLVAAVALRHLAKAKVARQWGSQLHTFCIGLKGSPDLKAAREVADYLGTFHHEFQYTVQEGIDALAEVIYHIETYDVTTIRASTPMFLMSRKIKSLGVKMVLSGEGSDEIFGGYLYFHKAPNKEEFHSETCRKIKALHLYDCLRANKSTSAWGVEARVPFLDKQFIDIVMDIDPEWKMIRRDLGRIEKWVLRNAFDDDQNPYLPKHILYRQKEQFSDGVGYGWIDGLKDHANEHVSDAMLMNANFVYPENTPTTKEAYYYRSIFERFFPKVKKLLCTLRFLNFFDIFRVTLIGKVCLSTLFYILYVSLYYKLYACSFFMLCLNSFQHIAGYRKSSVNY
;
A
#
# COMPACT_ATOMS: atom_id res chain seq x y z
N MET A 1 -17.53 -2.93 7.46
CA MET A 1 -18.83 -3.09 6.77
C MET A 1 -19.91 -2.45 7.63
N ASN A 2 -20.76 -1.60 7.07
CA ASN A 2 -21.84 -0.92 7.80
C ASN A 2 -23.17 -1.45 7.26
N LEU A 3 -24.01 -2.07 8.11
CA LEU A 3 -25.12 -2.95 7.71
C LEU A 3 -26.45 -2.46 8.32
N LYS A 4 -27.53 -2.42 7.52
CA LYS A 4 -28.91 -2.27 8.01
C LYS A 4 -29.67 -3.58 7.75
N TYR A 5 -30.30 -4.11 8.80
CA TYR A 5 -31.05 -5.35 8.76
C TYR A 5 -32.53 -5.03 8.50
N SER A 6 -32.94 -5.08 7.23
CA SER A 6 -34.36 -5.20 6.87
C SER A 6 -34.46 -6.17 5.69
N SER A 7 -35.05 -7.33 5.97
CA SER A 7 -35.45 -8.41 5.04
C SER A 7 -34.38 -8.96 4.08
N GLY A 8 -33.50 -9.84 4.60
CA GLY A 8 -33.00 -11.01 3.85
C GLY A 8 -31.53 -11.06 3.39
N GLY A 9 -30.67 -10.07 3.69
CA GLY A 9 -29.25 -10.16 3.33
C GLY A 9 -28.45 -8.87 3.55
N LEU A 10 -27.12 -8.95 3.36
CA LEU A 10 -26.23 -7.78 3.43
C LEU A 10 -26.51 -6.84 2.25
N ARG A 11 -26.88 -5.58 2.51
CA ARG A 11 -27.12 -4.56 1.48
C ARG A 11 -26.12 -3.40 1.60
N ARG A 12 -25.62 -2.93 0.47
CA ARG A 12 -24.77 -1.72 0.39
C ARG A 12 -25.64 -0.48 0.52
N TRP A 13 -25.42 0.33 1.55
CA TRP A 13 -26.13 1.60 1.76
C TRP A 13 -25.36 2.83 1.26
N TYR A 14 -24.02 2.74 1.18
CA TYR A 14 -23.17 3.83 0.71
C TYR A 14 -22.81 3.61 -0.76
N ASN A 15 -23.34 4.47 -1.64
CA ASN A 15 -23.14 4.44 -3.09
C ASN A 15 -22.81 5.87 -3.57
N PRO A 16 -21.61 6.39 -3.27
CA PRO A 16 -21.20 7.71 -3.73
C PRO A 16 -20.96 7.70 -5.26
N PRO A 17 -20.98 8.86 -5.93
CA PRO A 17 -20.79 8.94 -7.38
C PRO A 17 -19.52 8.25 -7.88
N TRP A 18 -18.39 8.42 -7.19
CA TRP A 18 -17.12 7.77 -7.55
C TRP A 18 -17.16 6.24 -7.48
N PHE A 19 -18.16 5.64 -6.82
CA PHE A 19 -18.29 4.19 -6.78
C PHE A 19 -18.62 3.58 -8.15
N SER A 20 -19.32 4.32 -9.02
CA SER A 20 -19.62 3.85 -10.39
C SER A 20 -18.42 3.90 -11.33
N GLU A 21 -17.26 4.40 -10.86
CA GLU A 21 -16.02 4.52 -11.64
C GLU A 21 -16.18 5.41 -12.90
N CYS A 22 -17.22 6.25 -12.93
CA CYS A 22 -17.37 7.27 -13.94
C CYS A 22 -16.28 8.33 -13.75
N THR A 23 -15.49 8.57 -14.79
CA THR A 23 -14.42 9.57 -14.74
C THR A 23 -15.02 10.97 -14.60
N PRO A 24 -14.72 11.71 -13.53
CA PRO A 24 -15.30 13.02 -13.32
C PRO A 24 -14.55 14.09 -14.10
N SER A 25 -15.13 15.29 -14.18
CA SER A 25 -14.59 16.42 -14.94
C SER A 25 -14.59 17.74 -14.14
N THR A 26 -14.83 17.70 -12.83
CA THR A 26 -14.88 18.92 -12.00
C THR A 26 -13.50 19.57 -11.94
N PRO A 27 -13.38 20.88 -12.18
CA PRO A 27 -12.09 21.58 -12.12
C PRO A 27 -11.51 21.54 -10.70
N TYR A 28 -10.17 21.54 -10.62
CA TYR A 28 -9.46 21.61 -9.34
C TYR A 28 -9.57 23.02 -8.74
N ASP A 29 -10.01 23.08 -7.47
CA ASP A 29 -10.02 24.28 -6.64
C ASP A 29 -9.17 24.00 -5.38
N SER A 30 -8.06 24.73 -5.26
CA SER A 30 -7.08 24.56 -4.18
C SER A 30 -7.63 24.98 -2.80
N LEU A 31 -8.45 26.03 -2.76
CA LEU A 31 -9.03 26.53 -1.51
C LEU A 31 -10.15 25.60 -1.04
N ALA A 32 -11.03 25.18 -1.95
CA ALA A 32 -12.07 24.22 -1.62
C ALA A 32 -11.49 22.90 -1.09
N LEU A 33 -10.41 22.41 -1.71
CA LEU A 33 -9.71 21.21 -1.25
C LEU A 33 -9.08 21.39 0.14
N ARG A 34 -8.39 22.52 0.36
CA ARG A 34 -7.77 22.86 1.66
C ARG A 34 -8.82 22.92 2.76
N GLU A 35 -9.88 23.70 2.56
CA GLU A 35 -10.95 23.86 3.54
C GLU A 35 -11.67 22.54 3.86
N ALA A 36 -11.90 21.71 2.84
CA ALA A 36 -12.52 20.41 3.03
C ALA A 36 -11.65 19.49 3.89
N PHE A 37 -10.33 19.50 3.68
CA PHE A 37 -9.40 18.74 4.50
C PHE A 37 -9.36 19.28 5.94
N GLU A 38 -9.33 20.60 6.12
CA GLU A 38 -9.37 21.22 7.44
C GLU A 38 -10.63 20.83 8.21
N LYS A 39 -11.81 20.91 7.56
CA LYS A 39 -13.08 20.45 8.13
C LYS A 39 -13.02 18.96 8.51
N ALA A 40 -12.41 18.12 7.67
CA ALA A 40 -12.26 16.69 7.94
C ALA A 40 -11.38 16.39 9.17
N VAL A 41 -10.30 17.14 9.36
CA VAL A 41 -9.42 17.05 10.55
C VAL A 41 -10.14 17.59 11.79
N VAL A 42 -10.71 18.80 11.72
CA VAL A 42 -11.41 19.44 12.84
C VAL A 42 -12.54 18.57 13.39
N LYS A 43 -13.34 17.96 12.51
CA LYS A 43 -14.41 17.01 12.89
C LYS A 43 -13.88 15.83 13.72
N ARG A 44 -12.62 15.42 13.51
CA ARG A 44 -11.97 14.31 14.23
C ARG A 44 -11.22 14.74 15.48
N LEU A 45 -11.17 16.04 15.79
CA LEU A 45 -10.67 16.54 17.08
C LEU A 45 -11.71 16.40 18.22
N MET A 46 -12.90 15.87 17.93
CA MET A 46 -13.96 15.61 18.91
C MET A 46 -13.55 14.49 19.88
N THR A 47 -13.02 14.84 21.04
CA THR A 47 -12.60 13.90 22.09
C THR A 47 -12.68 14.57 23.46
N ASP A 48 -12.80 13.78 24.52
CA ASP A 48 -12.68 14.21 25.93
C ASP A 48 -11.43 13.62 26.61
N VAL A 49 -10.63 12.85 25.86
CA VAL A 49 -9.41 12.17 26.32
C VAL A 49 -8.16 12.66 25.58
N PRO A 50 -6.96 12.50 26.17
CA PRO A 50 -5.71 12.84 25.51
C PRO A 50 -5.55 12.15 24.15
N PHE A 51 -5.11 12.92 23.16
CA PHE A 51 -4.87 12.45 21.81
C PHE A 51 -3.53 12.94 21.28
N GLY A 52 -3.07 12.37 20.17
CA GLY A 52 -1.94 12.91 19.41
C GLY A 52 -2.03 12.61 17.92
N VAL A 53 -0.91 12.76 17.22
CA VAL A 53 -0.81 12.52 15.78
C VAL A 53 0.35 11.59 15.48
N LEU A 54 0.13 10.59 14.62
CA LEU A 54 1.21 9.79 14.06
C LEU A 54 1.95 10.63 13.01
N LEU A 55 3.24 10.88 13.22
CA LEU A 55 4.06 11.77 12.40
C LEU A 55 5.26 11.00 11.85
N SER A 56 5.26 10.73 10.54
CA SER A 56 6.36 10.06 9.84
C SER A 56 7.30 11.02 9.10
N GLY A 57 6.98 12.33 9.08
CA GLY A 57 7.71 13.32 8.27
C GLY A 57 7.42 13.24 6.76
N GLY A 58 6.50 12.38 6.35
CA GLY A 58 5.91 12.40 4.99
C GLY A 58 4.83 13.48 4.87
N LEU A 59 4.43 13.80 3.64
CA LEU A 59 3.43 14.84 3.34
C LEU A 59 2.14 14.67 4.18
N ASP A 60 1.58 13.46 4.18
CA ASP A 60 0.21 13.24 4.64
C ASP A 60 0.06 13.40 6.16
N SER A 61 0.94 12.73 6.92
CA SER A 61 0.98 12.82 8.38
C SER A 61 1.36 14.23 8.84
N SER A 62 2.25 14.90 8.12
CA SER A 62 2.67 16.27 8.40
C SER A 62 1.54 17.27 8.21
N LEU A 63 0.73 17.15 7.13
CA LEU A 63 -0.44 17.99 6.93
C LEU A 63 -1.52 17.76 7.99
N VAL A 64 -1.76 16.50 8.39
CA VAL A 64 -2.66 16.20 9.52
C VAL A 64 -2.18 16.88 10.80
N ALA A 65 -0.89 16.80 11.12
CA ALA A 65 -0.31 17.44 12.30
C ALA A 65 -0.41 18.97 12.25
N ALA A 66 -0.07 19.58 11.12
CA ALA A 66 -0.12 21.03 10.93
C ALA A 66 -1.54 21.58 11.09
N VAL A 67 -2.52 20.94 10.45
CA VAL A 67 -3.94 21.33 10.58
C VAL A 67 -4.45 21.08 12.00
N ALA A 68 -4.16 19.91 12.59
CA ALA A 68 -4.58 19.60 13.95
C ALA A 68 -4.06 20.66 14.95
N LEU A 69 -2.79 21.07 14.82
CA LEU A 69 -2.18 22.09 15.67
C LEU A 69 -2.87 23.45 15.53
N ARG A 70 -3.11 23.93 14.30
CA ARG A 70 -3.78 25.22 14.06
C ARG A 70 -5.16 25.32 14.68
N HIS A 71 -5.87 24.19 14.75
CA HIS A 71 -7.22 24.12 15.31
C HIS A 71 -7.26 23.64 16.77
N LEU A 72 -6.13 23.21 17.34
CA LEU A 72 -6.05 22.67 18.70
C LEU A 72 -6.56 23.65 19.74
N ALA A 73 -6.16 24.93 19.66
CA ALA A 73 -6.59 25.96 20.61
C ALA A 73 -8.12 26.15 20.69
N LYS A 74 -8.84 25.82 19.60
CA LYS A 74 -10.31 25.88 19.54
C LYS A 74 -10.98 24.60 20.03
N ALA A 75 -10.25 23.49 20.14
CA ALA A 75 -10.79 22.20 20.55
C ALA A 75 -11.03 22.15 22.07
N LYS A 76 -12.11 21.45 22.47
CA LYS A 76 -12.48 21.27 23.89
C LYS A 76 -11.35 20.65 24.71
N VAL A 77 -10.61 19.69 24.13
CA VAL A 77 -9.47 19.04 24.78
C VAL A 77 -8.39 20.01 25.19
N ALA A 78 -8.08 21.04 24.38
CA ALA A 78 -6.99 21.95 24.71
C ALA A 78 -7.24 22.72 26.02
N ARG A 79 -8.52 22.94 26.36
CA ARG A 79 -8.91 23.58 27.62
C ARG A 79 -8.76 22.66 28.83
N GLN A 80 -8.82 21.34 28.62
CA GLN A 80 -8.81 20.34 29.70
C GLN A 80 -7.42 19.71 29.91
N TRP A 81 -6.66 19.52 28.84
CA TRP A 81 -5.43 18.74 28.82
C TRP A 81 -4.19 19.52 28.34
N GLY A 82 -4.34 20.82 28.08
CA GLY A 82 -3.28 21.70 27.59
C GLY A 82 -3.27 21.88 26.07
N SER A 83 -2.59 22.92 25.61
CA SER A 83 -2.55 23.32 24.19
C SER A 83 -1.39 22.70 23.39
N GLN A 84 -0.60 21.81 23.99
CA GLN A 84 0.55 21.21 23.32
C GLN A 84 0.15 19.93 22.58
N LEU A 85 0.39 19.87 21.28
CA LEU A 85 0.11 18.70 20.47
C LEU A 85 1.23 17.65 20.63
N HIS A 86 0.87 16.43 21.01
CA HIS A 86 1.80 15.30 21.04
C HIS A 86 1.89 14.64 19.66
N THR A 87 3.09 14.42 19.17
CA THR A 87 3.34 13.71 17.90
C THR A 87 4.20 12.47 18.14
N PHE A 88 3.93 11.39 17.42
CA PHE A 88 4.57 10.08 17.63
C PHE A 88 5.18 9.56 16.35
N CYS A 89 6.45 9.14 16.42
CA CYS A 89 7.15 8.45 15.35
C CYS A 89 7.77 7.15 15.86
N ILE A 90 7.95 6.17 14.98
CA ILE A 90 8.71 4.96 15.27
C ILE A 90 9.60 4.59 14.09
N GLY A 91 10.79 4.09 14.38
CA GLY A 91 11.73 3.61 13.37
C GLY A 91 12.88 2.84 14.00
N LEU A 92 13.67 2.19 13.16
CA LEU A 92 14.99 1.72 13.55
C LEU A 92 15.89 2.92 13.84
N LYS A 93 16.93 2.71 14.64
CA LYS A 93 17.91 3.76 14.95
C LYS A 93 18.48 4.37 13.65
N GLY A 94 18.32 5.68 13.50
CA GLY A 94 18.80 6.43 12.33
C GLY A 94 17.93 6.32 11.08
N SER A 95 16.67 5.86 11.19
CA SER A 95 15.81 5.76 10.01
C SER A 95 15.47 7.13 9.40
N PRO A 96 15.21 7.18 8.08
CA PRO A 96 14.78 8.41 7.40
C PRO A 96 13.51 9.03 8.00
N ASP A 97 12.54 8.20 8.40
CA ASP A 97 11.29 8.67 9.01
C ASP A 97 11.53 9.38 10.34
N LEU A 98 12.42 8.88 11.21
CA LEU A 98 12.73 9.54 12.48
C LEU A 98 13.31 10.94 12.25
N LYS A 99 14.25 11.06 11.30
CA LYS A 99 14.88 12.34 10.96
C LYS A 99 13.85 13.35 10.42
N ALA A 100 12.99 12.91 9.50
CA ALA A 100 12.01 13.79 8.89
C ALA A 100 10.87 14.16 9.84
N ALA A 101 10.43 13.21 10.67
CA ALA A 101 9.42 13.47 11.70
C ALA A 101 9.91 14.49 12.72
N ARG A 102 11.18 14.40 13.13
CA ARG A 102 11.85 15.39 14.00
C ARG A 102 11.81 16.78 13.38
N GLU A 103 12.23 16.90 12.12
CA GLU A 103 12.25 18.18 11.42
C GLU A 103 10.86 18.83 11.34
N VAL A 104 9.82 18.05 11.02
CA VAL A 104 8.44 18.55 10.99
C VAL A 104 7.96 18.91 12.39
N ALA A 105 8.30 18.11 13.40
CA ALA A 105 7.92 18.38 14.77
C ALA A 105 8.56 19.66 15.33
N ASP A 106 9.82 19.91 15.00
CA ASP A 106 10.56 21.12 15.38
C ASP A 106 9.95 22.36 14.71
N TYR A 107 9.64 22.27 13.41
CA TYR A 107 8.94 23.35 12.69
C TYR A 107 7.56 23.66 13.29
N LEU A 108 6.79 22.62 13.64
CA LEU A 108 5.46 22.78 14.21
C LEU A 108 5.47 23.07 15.72
N GLY A 109 6.61 22.96 16.41
CA GLY A 109 6.69 23.14 17.86
C GLY A 109 5.89 22.10 18.66
N THR A 110 5.77 20.87 18.15
CA THR A 110 5.01 19.80 18.82
C THR A 110 5.83 19.09 19.90
N PHE A 111 5.17 18.48 20.89
CA PHE A 111 5.84 17.63 21.85
C PHE A 111 6.09 16.25 21.21
N HIS A 112 7.28 16.08 20.64
CA HIS A 112 7.61 14.94 19.80
C HIS A 112 8.15 13.75 20.58
N HIS A 113 7.52 12.59 20.37
CA HIS A 113 7.93 11.30 20.90
C HIS A 113 8.53 10.47 19.77
N GLU A 114 9.83 10.26 19.85
CA GLU A 114 10.56 9.42 18.92
C GLU A 114 10.81 8.05 19.58
N PHE A 115 10.20 7.01 19.04
CA PHE A 115 10.40 5.66 19.51
C PHE A 115 11.36 4.91 18.61
N GLN A 116 12.31 4.22 19.22
CA GLN A 116 13.17 3.28 18.53
C GLN A 116 12.76 1.85 18.88
N TYR A 117 12.92 0.96 17.92
CA TYR A 117 12.84 -0.49 18.10
C TYR A 117 14.02 -1.16 17.37
N THR A 118 14.31 -2.38 17.75
CA THR A 118 15.31 -3.24 17.11
C THR A 118 14.63 -4.21 16.15
N VAL A 119 15.39 -4.73 15.18
CA VAL A 119 14.91 -5.78 14.28
C VAL A 119 14.42 -6.99 15.08
N GLN A 120 15.13 -7.37 16.15
CA GLN A 120 14.74 -8.48 17.01
C GLN A 120 13.40 -8.23 17.71
N GLU A 121 13.18 -7.05 18.31
CA GLU A 121 11.89 -6.70 18.91
C GLU A 121 10.74 -6.74 17.89
N GLY A 122 11.02 -6.40 16.63
CA GLY A 122 10.07 -6.53 15.53
C GLY A 122 9.76 -7.99 15.20
N ILE A 123 10.78 -8.83 15.08
CA ILE A 123 10.65 -10.28 14.81
C ILE A 123 9.87 -10.97 15.94
N ASP A 124 10.20 -10.68 17.20
CA ASP A 124 9.56 -11.26 18.38
C ASP A 124 8.07 -10.91 18.43
N ALA A 125 7.69 -9.74 17.92
CA ALA A 125 6.30 -9.29 17.88
C ALA A 125 5.47 -9.90 16.73
N LEU A 126 6.08 -10.57 15.74
CA LEU A 126 5.38 -11.03 14.52
C LEU A 126 4.18 -11.94 14.82
N ALA A 127 4.30 -12.83 15.81
CA ALA A 127 3.22 -13.73 16.16
C ALA A 127 1.99 -12.97 16.70
N GLU A 128 2.21 -12.02 17.60
CA GLU A 128 1.13 -11.16 18.13
C GLU A 128 0.56 -10.25 17.05
N VAL A 129 1.40 -9.68 16.19
CA VAL A 129 0.96 -8.85 15.07
C VAL A 129 0.05 -9.65 14.15
N ILE A 130 0.46 -10.84 13.71
CA ILE A 130 -0.35 -11.69 12.82
C ILE A 130 -1.67 -12.09 13.48
N TYR A 131 -1.64 -12.40 14.79
CA TYR A 131 -2.84 -12.67 15.57
C TYR A 131 -3.80 -11.47 15.58
N HIS A 132 -3.31 -10.26 15.87
CA HIS A 132 -4.16 -9.08 15.96
C HIS A 132 -4.66 -8.59 14.60
N ILE A 133 -3.83 -8.61 13.55
CA ILE A 133 -4.20 -8.13 12.21
C ILE A 133 -5.10 -9.16 11.49
N GLU A 134 -4.93 -10.45 11.80
CA GLU A 134 -5.65 -11.56 11.19
C GLU A 134 -5.40 -11.64 9.67
N THR A 135 -4.15 -11.48 9.24
CA THR A 135 -3.72 -11.63 7.85
C THR A 135 -2.33 -12.26 7.74
N TYR A 136 -2.01 -12.80 6.57
CA TYR A 136 -0.69 -13.29 6.19
C TYR A 136 -0.08 -12.48 5.04
N ASP A 137 -0.69 -11.35 4.65
CA ASP A 137 -0.15 -10.47 3.62
C ASP A 137 1.17 -9.83 4.06
N VAL A 138 2.21 -10.02 3.25
CA VAL A 138 3.60 -9.61 3.55
C VAL A 138 3.70 -8.11 3.77
N THR A 139 3.11 -7.32 2.85
CA THR A 139 3.17 -5.85 2.92
C THR A 139 2.48 -5.33 4.17
N THR A 140 1.31 -5.89 4.47
CA THR A 140 0.51 -5.51 5.65
C THR A 140 1.26 -5.85 6.94
N ILE A 141 1.86 -7.04 7.07
CA ILE A 141 2.60 -7.44 8.28
C ILE A 141 3.85 -6.58 8.49
N ARG A 142 4.63 -6.35 7.41
CA ARG A 142 5.82 -5.49 7.45
C ARG A 142 5.51 -4.10 8.00
N ALA A 143 4.42 -3.48 7.53
CA ALA A 143 3.99 -2.15 7.97
C ALA A 143 3.24 -2.16 9.32
N SER A 144 2.54 -3.25 9.66
CA SER A 144 1.77 -3.34 10.91
C SER A 144 2.67 -3.47 12.14
N THR A 145 3.80 -4.17 12.01
CA THR A 145 4.71 -4.45 13.13
C THR A 145 5.22 -3.18 13.83
N PRO A 146 5.84 -2.20 13.14
CA PRO A 146 6.23 -0.95 13.78
C PRO A 146 5.01 -0.16 14.31
N MET A 147 3.88 -0.15 13.61
CA MET A 147 2.67 0.52 14.09
C MET A 147 2.12 -0.09 15.38
N PHE A 148 2.16 -1.42 15.51
CA PHE A 148 1.78 -2.16 16.71
C PHE A 148 2.70 -1.81 17.89
N LEU A 149 4.02 -1.84 17.68
CA LEU A 149 5.00 -1.47 18.71
C LEU A 149 4.90 -0.01 19.15
N MET A 150 4.65 0.90 18.21
CA MET A 150 4.40 2.31 18.50
C MET A 150 3.13 2.50 19.33
N SER A 151 2.06 1.80 18.97
CA SER A 151 0.78 1.88 19.68
C SER A 151 0.90 1.43 21.14
N ARG A 152 1.72 0.40 21.41
CA ARG A 152 2.06 -0.01 22.78
C ARG A 152 2.66 1.13 23.60
N LYS A 153 3.63 1.85 23.03
CA LYS A 153 4.31 2.98 23.69
C LYS A 153 3.39 4.20 23.83
N ILE A 154 2.54 4.48 22.84
CA ILE A 154 1.52 5.54 22.91
C ILE A 154 0.55 5.27 24.07
N LYS A 155 0.10 4.02 24.21
CA LYS A 155 -0.80 3.62 25.29
C LYS A 155 -0.18 3.82 26.67
N SER A 156 1.11 3.48 26.84
CA SER A 156 1.79 3.65 28.13
C SER A 156 1.94 5.11 28.55
N LEU A 157 1.86 6.05 27.59
CA LEU A 157 1.82 7.49 27.86
C LEU A 157 0.41 8.03 28.18
N GLY A 158 -0.59 7.15 28.25
CA GLY A 158 -1.98 7.51 28.58
C GLY A 158 -2.81 8.05 27.41
N VAL A 159 -2.23 8.11 26.20
CA VAL A 159 -2.94 8.54 24.99
C VAL A 159 -3.88 7.44 24.52
N LYS A 160 -5.12 7.83 24.19
CA LYS A 160 -6.19 6.90 23.81
C LYS A 160 -6.64 7.04 22.36
N MET A 161 -6.27 8.12 21.69
CA MET A 161 -6.66 8.39 20.31
C MET A 161 -5.50 9.03 19.54
N VAL A 162 -5.33 8.66 18.28
CA VAL A 162 -4.36 9.28 17.37
C VAL A 162 -4.97 9.59 16.02
N LEU A 163 -4.55 10.70 15.43
CA LEU A 163 -4.81 10.99 14.01
C LEU A 163 -3.70 10.38 13.15
N SER A 164 -4.06 9.88 11.97
CA SER A 164 -3.14 9.30 10.99
C SER A 164 -3.41 9.79 9.56
N GLY A 165 -2.40 9.74 8.71
CA GLY A 165 -2.44 10.16 7.30
C GLY A 165 -2.91 9.10 6.30
N GLU A 166 -3.38 7.94 6.77
CA GLU A 166 -3.85 6.83 5.91
C GLU A 166 -5.00 7.24 5.00
N GLY A 167 -5.04 6.67 3.80
CA GLY A 167 -6.05 6.95 2.79
C GLY A 167 -5.65 8.03 1.78
N SER A 168 -4.61 8.82 2.07
CA SER A 168 -4.17 9.90 1.19
C SER A 168 -3.62 9.37 -0.14
N ASP A 169 -2.77 8.33 -0.11
CA ASP A 169 -2.20 7.73 -1.32
C ASP A 169 -3.27 7.15 -2.25
N GLU A 170 -4.34 6.57 -1.70
CA GLU A 170 -5.39 5.93 -2.48
C GLU A 170 -6.32 6.91 -3.19
N ILE A 171 -6.67 8.02 -2.54
CA ILE A 171 -7.59 9.01 -3.11
C ILE A 171 -6.86 9.99 -4.05
N PHE A 172 -5.56 10.22 -3.85
CA PHE A 172 -4.76 11.14 -4.67
C PHE A 172 -3.82 10.46 -5.68
N GLY A 173 -3.73 9.12 -5.67
CA GLY A 173 -2.78 8.39 -6.51
C GLY A 173 -1.31 8.67 -6.15
N GLY A 174 -1.00 8.55 -4.87
CA GLY A 174 0.32 8.89 -4.30
C GLY A 174 1.41 7.84 -4.43
N TYR A 175 1.03 6.59 -4.74
CA TYR A 175 2.01 5.52 -4.91
C TYR A 175 2.84 5.71 -6.18
N LEU A 176 4.13 5.39 -6.12
CA LEU A 176 5.07 5.60 -7.24
C LEU A 176 4.65 4.90 -8.55
N TYR A 177 3.84 3.85 -8.49
CA TYR A 177 3.36 3.19 -9.71
C TYR A 177 2.32 4.03 -10.47
N PHE A 178 1.65 5.00 -9.84
CA PHE A 178 0.76 5.94 -10.53
C PHE A 178 1.50 6.84 -11.53
N HIS A 179 2.83 6.97 -11.41
CA HIS A 179 3.65 7.65 -12.43
C HIS A 179 3.58 6.96 -13.80
N LYS A 180 3.13 5.70 -13.84
CA LYS A 180 2.97 4.90 -15.05
C LYS A 180 1.51 4.77 -15.48
N ALA A 181 0.60 5.53 -14.88
CA ALA A 181 -0.80 5.54 -15.30
C ALA A 181 -0.89 6.04 -16.76
N PRO A 182 -1.56 5.31 -17.67
CA PRO A 182 -1.55 5.62 -19.09
C PRO A 182 -2.41 6.84 -19.45
N ASN A 183 -3.48 7.08 -18.69
CA ASN A 183 -4.44 8.17 -18.89
C ASN A 183 -5.21 8.43 -17.57
N LYS A 184 -6.06 9.46 -17.59
CA LYS A 184 -6.81 9.90 -16.42
C LYS A 184 -7.92 8.94 -16.01
N GLU A 185 -8.49 8.20 -16.97
CA GLU A 185 -9.54 7.21 -16.74
C GLU A 185 -9.00 6.00 -15.94
N GLU A 186 -7.85 5.46 -16.35
CA GLU A 186 -7.17 4.35 -15.66
C GLU A 186 -6.63 4.80 -14.30
N PHE A 187 -6.14 6.03 -14.19
CA PHE A 187 -5.76 6.63 -12.91
C PHE A 187 -6.96 6.65 -11.95
N HIS A 188 -8.12 7.13 -12.41
CA HIS A 188 -9.33 7.20 -11.59
C HIS A 188 -9.85 5.82 -11.20
N SER A 189 -9.95 4.90 -12.16
CA SER A 189 -10.37 3.52 -11.94
C SER A 189 -9.52 2.85 -10.84
N GLU A 190 -8.19 3.05 -10.90
CA GLU A 190 -7.28 2.51 -9.90
C GLU A 190 -7.47 3.15 -8.51
N THR A 191 -7.67 4.48 -8.43
CA THR A 191 -8.00 5.13 -7.14
C THR A 191 -9.32 4.60 -6.55
N CYS A 192 -10.36 4.44 -7.38
CA CYS A 192 -11.64 3.86 -6.96
C CYS A 192 -11.49 2.42 -6.47
N ARG A 193 -10.72 1.59 -7.19
CA ARG A 193 -10.41 0.22 -6.78
C ARG A 193 -9.69 0.17 -5.44
N LYS A 194 -8.69 1.04 -5.25
CA LYS A 194 -7.93 1.15 -4.00
C LYS A 194 -8.80 1.52 -2.80
N ILE A 195 -9.64 2.54 -2.94
CA ILE A 195 -10.58 2.96 -1.87
C ILE A 195 -11.56 1.82 -1.54
N LYS A 196 -12.10 1.13 -2.56
CA LYS A 196 -13.01 -0.02 -2.36
C LYS A 196 -12.34 -1.16 -1.58
N ALA A 197 -11.05 -1.40 -1.83
CA ALA A 197 -10.29 -2.47 -1.20
C ALA A 197 -9.61 -2.08 0.14
N LEU A 198 -9.62 -0.79 0.51
CA LEU A 198 -8.86 -0.26 1.65
C LEU A 198 -9.16 -0.96 2.98
N HIS A 199 -10.39 -1.45 3.15
CA HIS A 199 -10.83 -2.21 4.32
C HIS A 199 -10.09 -3.53 4.53
N LEU A 200 -9.37 -4.03 3.53
CA LEU A 200 -8.57 -5.26 3.59
C LEU A 200 -7.08 -4.98 3.81
N TYR A 201 -6.65 -3.72 3.69
CA TYR A 201 -5.24 -3.33 3.71
C TYR A 201 -4.99 -2.24 4.76
N ASP A 202 -4.85 -0.97 4.35
CA ASP A 202 -4.40 0.12 5.23
C ASP A 202 -5.39 0.42 6.37
N CYS A 203 -6.70 0.35 6.12
CA CYS A 203 -7.68 0.45 7.21
C CYS A 203 -7.61 -0.74 8.17
N LEU A 204 -7.34 -1.95 7.66
CA LEU A 204 -7.18 -3.16 8.49
C LEU A 204 -5.99 -2.97 9.43
N ARG A 205 -4.83 -2.62 8.87
CA ARG A 205 -3.59 -2.34 9.61
C ARG A 205 -3.77 -1.22 10.61
N ALA A 206 -4.21 -0.05 10.17
CA ALA A 206 -4.29 1.15 11.01
C ALA A 206 -5.23 0.94 12.19
N ASN A 207 -6.38 0.30 11.96
CA ASN A 207 -7.33 0.01 13.02
C ASN A 207 -6.83 -1.08 13.97
N LYS A 208 -6.43 -2.25 13.46
CA LYS A 208 -6.12 -3.40 14.31
C LYS A 208 -4.78 -3.26 15.05
N SER A 209 -3.77 -2.64 14.42
CA SER A 209 -2.46 -2.40 15.07
C SER A 209 -2.59 -1.47 16.28
N THR A 210 -3.41 -0.42 16.15
CA THR A 210 -3.64 0.54 17.24
C THR A 210 -4.61 -0.02 18.29
N SER A 211 -5.66 -0.71 17.86
CA SER A 211 -6.65 -1.32 18.75
C SER A 211 -6.08 -2.45 19.61
N ALA A 212 -5.02 -3.12 19.15
CA ALA A 212 -4.30 -4.12 19.95
C ALA A 212 -3.83 -3.59 21.31
N TRP A 213 -3.58 -2.27 21.40
CA TRP A 213 -3.15 -1.59 22.63
C TRP A 213 -4.22 -0.62 23.16
N GLY A 214 -5.46 -0.73 22.69
CA GLY A 214 -6.56 0.15 23.11
C GLY A 214 -6.30 1.63 22.78
N VAL A 215 -5.77 1.89 21.59
CA VAL A 215 -5.61 3.22 20.99
C VAL A 215 -6.52 3.31 19.76
N GLU A 216 -7.34 4.35 19.68
CA GLU A 216 -8.22 4.62 18.53
C GLU A 216 -7.48 5.38 17.43
N ALA A 217 -7.40 4.85 16.21
CA ALA A 217 -6.91 5.58 15.05
C ALA A 217 -8.04 6.31 14.31
N ARG A 218 -7.83 7.60 14.00
CA ARG A 218 -8.72 8.42 13.17
C ARG A 218 -8.00 8.86 11.91
N VAL A 219 -8.70 8.80 10.78
CA VAL A 219 -8.12 8.99 9.43
C VAL A 219 -8.85 10.10 8.68
N PRO A 220 -8.38 11.36 8.74
CA PRO A 220 -9.05 12.52 8.13
C PRO A 220 -9.21 12.43 6.61
N PHE A 221 -8.21 11.87 5.91
CA PHE A 221 -8.27 11.66 4.45
C PHE A 221 -9.45 10.78 4.02
N LEU A 222 -9.97 9.95 4.93
CA LEU A 222 -11.12 9.08 4.65
C LEU A 222 -12.45 9.64 5.16
N ASP A 223 -12.55 10.96 5.38
CA ASP A 223 -13.85 11.59 5.60
C ASP A 223 -14.72 11.49 4.36
N LYS A 224 -15.98 11.08 4.55
CA LYS A 224 -16.95 10.94 3.47
C LYS A 224 -17.03 12.20 2.59
N GLN A 225 -17.15 13.39 3.20
CA GLN A 225 -17.27 14.63 2.43
C GLN A 225 -15.97 14.99 1.72
N PHE A 226 -14.83 14.72 2.36
CA PHE A 226 -13.52 14.97 1.76
C PHE A 226 -13.23 14.02 0.59
N ILE A 227 -13.51 12.72 0.74
CA ILE A 227 -13.41 11.76 -0.36
C ILE A 227 -14.32 12.20 -1.51
N ASP A 228 -15.58 12.56 -1.22
CA ASP A 228 -16.52 12.96 -2.27
C ASP A 228 -15.98 14.15 -3.09
N ILE A 229 -15.31 15.12 -2.45
CA ILE A 229 -14.64 16.24 -3.15
C ILE A 229 -13.42 15.78 -3.94
N VAL A 230 -12.48 15.05 -3.32
CA VAL A 230 -11.24 14.61 -3.97
C VAL A 230 -11.51 13.70 -5.17
N MET A 231 -12.51 12.83 -5.04
CA MET A 231 -12.87 11.87 -6.05
C MET A 231 -13.71 12.47 -7.18
N ASP A 232 -14.22 13.69 -7.02
CA ASP A 232 -14.92 14.44 -8.08
C ASP A 232 -13.99 15.33 -8.91
N ILE A 233 -12.77 15.64 -8.42
CA ILE A 233 -11.76 16.37 -9.21
C ILE A 233 -11.40 15.59 -10.49
N ASP A 234 -11.38 16.27 -11.64
CA ASP A 234 -10.90 15.72 -12.92
C ASP A 234 -9.51 15.10 -12.71
N PRO A 235 -9.37 13.77 -12.93
CA PRO A 235 -8.13 13.08 -12.61
C PRO A 235 -6.92 13.58 -13.39
N GLU A 236 -7.11 14.33 -14.49
CA GLU A 236 -6.01 15.04 -15.19
C GLU A 236 -5.20 15.95 -14.25
N TRP A 237 -5.85 16.55 -13.23
CA TRP A 237 -5.15 17.35 -12.23
C TRP A 237 -4.31 16.50 -11.25
N LYS A 238 -4.74 15.26 -11.00
CA LYS A 238 -4.07 14.30 -10.11
C LYS A 238 -2.96 13.52 -10.81
N MET A 239 -2.98 13.44 -12.14
CA MET A 239 -1.93 12.80 -12.91
C MET A 239 -0.58 13.47 -12.71
N ILE A 240 0.46 12.64 -12.63
CA ILE A 240 1.83 13.10 -12.53
C ILE A 240 2.28 13.59 -13.91
N ARG A 241 2.62 14.88 -14.01
CA ARG A 241 3.01 15.58 -15.24
C ARG A 241 4.29 16.34 -15.00
N ARG A 242 5.43 15.68 -15.27
CA ARG A 242 6.78 16.26 -15.05
C ARG A 242 7.02 17.51 -15.90
N ASP A 243 6.44 17.55 -17.10
CA ASP A 243 6.44 18.70 -18.01
C ASP A 243 5.77 19.95 -17.39
N LEU A 244 4.84 19.75 -16.47
CA LEU A 244 4.15 20.81 -15.72
C LEU A 244 4.67 20.96 -14.28
N GLY A 245 5.77 20.28 -13.93
CA GLY A 245 6.29 20.26 -12.56
C GLY A 245 5.38 19.55 -11.54
N ARG A 246 4.39 18.76 -11.99
CA ARG A 246 3.48 18.04 -11.11
C ARG A 246 4.08 16.70 -10.70
N ILE A 247 4.23 16.53 -9.39
CA ILE A 247 4.63 15.26 -8.75
C ILE A 247 3.41 14.54 -8.17
N GLU A 248 3.60 13.38 -7.56
CA GLU A 248 2.53 12.65 -6.89
C GLU A 248 1.84 13.54 -5.83
N LYS A 249 0.50 13.47 -5.79
CA LYS A 249 -0.34 14.30 -4.92
C LYS A 249 -0.15 15.82 -5.11
N TRP A 250 0.26 16.28 -6.31
CA TRP A 250 0.50 17.71 -6.55
C TRP A 250 -0.68 18.60 -6.15
N VAL A 251 -1.92 18.19 -6.41
CA VAL A 251 -3.12 18.94 -5.98
C VAL A 251 -3.19 19.15 -4.47
N LEU A 252 -2.79 18.15 -3.67
CA LEU A 252 -2.76 18.29 -2.22
C LEU A 252 -1.62 19.22 -1.79
N ARG A 253 -0.44 19.05 -2.38
CA ARG A 253 0.75 19.89 -2.08
C ARG A 253 0.46 21.35 -2.41
N ASN A 254 -0.04 21.61 -3.62
CA ASN A 254 -0.42 22.94 -4.07
C ASN A 254 -1.56 23.54 -3.24
N ALA A 255 -2.55 22.73 -2.83
CA ALA A 255 -3.61 23.21 -1.96
C ALA A 255 -3.08 23.69 -0.60
N PHE A 256 -1.97 23.16 -0.09
CA PHE A 256 -1.36 23.60 1.19
C PHE A 256 -0.13 24.50 1.01
N ASP A 257 0.15 24.92 -0.22
CA ASP A 257 1.25 25.83 -0.53
C ASP A 257 0.81 27.28 -0.29
N ASP A 258 1.04 27.77 0.93
CA ASP A 258 0.63 29.10 1.39
C ASP A 258 1.86 29.90 1.84
N ASP A 259 2.23 30.92 1.06
CA ASP A 259 3.40 31.75 1.35
C ASP A 259 3.18 32.70 2.53
N GLN A 260 1.93 33.05 2.84
CA GLN A 260 1.59 33.97 3.94
C GLN A 260 1.51 33.23 5.26
N ASN A 261 0.87 32.06 5.26
CA ASN A 261 0.68 31.22 6.44
C ASN A 261 1.07 29.77 6.13
N PRO A 262 2.37 29.45 6.01
CA PRO A 262 2.85 28.13 5.59
C PRO A 262 2.49 27.03 6.59
N TYR A 263 1.88 25.94 6.11
CA TYR A 263 1.56 24.77 6.93
C TYR A 263 2.80 23.93 7.24
N LEU A 264 3.71 23.84 6.28
CA LEU A 264 4.94 23.04 6.33
C LEU A 264 6.07 23.78 5.60
N PRO A 265 7.34 23.46 5.89
CA PRO A 265 8.46 23.88 5.06
C PRO A 265 8.29 23.37 3.62
N LYS A 266 8.68 24.19 2.62
CA LYS A 266 8.53 23.85 1.20
C LYS A 266 9.20 22.52 0.84
N HIS A 267 10.37 22.22 1.40
CA HIS A 267 11.07 20.97 1.10
C HIS A 267 10.39 19.74 1.69
N ILE A 268 9.62 19.85 2.77
CA ILE A 268 8.74 18.78 3.27
C ILE A 268 7.48 18.70 2.39
N LEU A 269 6.86 19.84 2.10
CA LEU A 269 5.64 19.93 1.29
C LEU A 269 5.83 19.35 -0.12
N TYR A 270 7.02 19.44 -0.68
CA TYR A 270 7.39 18.89 -1.99
C TYR A 270 8.36 17.70 -1.92
N ARG A 271 8.54 17.09 -0.74
CA ARG A 271 9.33 15.86 -0.59
C ARG A 271 8.67 14.71 -1.34
N GLN A 272 9.45 13.97 -2.12
CA GLN A 272 8.98 12.77 -2.79
C GLN A 272 8.53 11.69 -1.79
N LYS A 273 7.50 10.92 -2.15
CA LYS A 273 6.99 9.81 -1.32
C LYS A 273 8.06 8.74 -1.02
N GLU A 274 8.21 8.41 0.25
CA GLU A 274 8.87 7.20 0.74
C GLU A 274 7.81 6.22 1.30
N GLN A 275 7.93 4.92 1.01
CA GLN A 275 7.00 3.92 1.54
C GLN A 275 7.26 3.70 3.04
N PHE A 276 6.20 3.46 3.82
CA PHE A 276 6.32 3.34 5.28
C PHE A 276 7.27 2.21 5.70
N SER A 277 7.24 1.06 5.02
CA SER A 277 8.14 -0.06 5.33
C SER A 277 9.61 0.23 5.05
N ASP A 278 9.91 1.17 4.16
CA ASP A 278 11.27 1.55 3.80
C ASP A 278 11.77 2.69 4.71
N GLY A 279 10.86 3.63 5.03
CA GLY A 279 11.13 4.79 5.90
C GLY A 279 11.41 4.42 7.37
N VAL A 280 10.85 3.31 7.86
CA VAL A 280 11.17 2.76 9.20
C VAL A 280 12.59 2.21 9.30
N GLY A 281 13.30 2.03 8.18
CA GLY A 281 14.71 1.67 8.12
C GLY A 281 14.98 0.41 7.30
N TYR A 282 15.94 0.49 6.38
CA TYR A 282 16.26 -0.57 5.42
C TYR A 282 16.55 -1.94 6.05
N GLY A 283 17.17 -1.95 7.24
CA GLY A 283 17.48 -3.19 7.95
C GLY A 283 16.26 -3.98 8.42
N TRP A 284 15.06 -3.40 8.44
CA TRP A 284 13.85 -4.10 8.86
C TRP A 284 13.43 -5.18 7.88
N ILE A 285 13.31 -4.81 6.59
CA ILE A 285 12.88 -5.74 5.54
C ILE A 285 13.92 -6.85 5.35
N ASP A 286 15.20 -6.51 5.38
CA ASP A 286 16.26 -7.51 5.20
C ASP A 286 16.33 -8.45 6.40
N GLY A 287 16.21 -7.94 7.63
CA GLY A 287 16.10 -8.78 8.82
C GLY A 287 14.91 -9.76 8.79
N LEU A 288 13.77 -9.35 8.25
CA LEU A 288 12.62 -10.24 8.05
C LEU A 288 12.88 -11.34 7.02
N LYS A 289 13.55 -11.01 5.91
CA LYS A 289 13.93 -12.00 4.90
C LYS A 289 14.93 -13.00 5.45
N ASP A 290 15.94 -12.52 6.17
CA ASP A 290 16.98 -13.36 6.77
C ASP A 290 16.37 -14.32 7.80
N HIS A 291 15.52 -13.81 8.70
CA HIS A 291 14.78 -14.64 9.64
C HIS A 291 13.92 -15.70 8.95
N ALA A 292 13.21 -15.33 7.87
CA ALA A 292 12.41 -16.29 7.11
C ALA A 292 13.27 -17.34 6.39
N ASN A 293 14.47 -16.98 5.93
CA ASN A 293 15.42 -17.90 5.29
C ASN A 293 15.95 -18.96 6.26
N GLU A 294 16.12 -18.62 7.53
CA GLU A 294 16.53 -19.55 8.59
C GLU A 294 15.44 -20.56 8.94
N HIS A 295 14.15 -20.16 8.83
CA HIS A 295 13.01 -20.97 9.28
C HIS A 295 12.28 -21.72 8.17
N VAL A 296 12.45 -21.32 6.90
CA VAL A 296 11.77 -21.93 5.75
C VAL A 296 12.79 -22.44 4.75
N SER A 297 12.86 -23.76 4.61
CA SER A 297 13.75 -24.42 3.64
C SER A 297 13.20 -24.31 2.21
N ASP A 298 14.07 -24.49 1.21
CA ASP A 298 13.66 -24.51 -0.20
C ASP A 298 12.67 -25.66 -0.48
N ALA A 299 12.86 -26.81 0.18
CA ALA A 299 11.95 -27.94 0.09
C ALA A 299 10.54 -27.61 0.62
N MET A 300 10.44 -26.83 1.70
CA MET A 300 9.13 -26.37 2.21
C MET A 300 8.43 -25.46 1.19
N LEU A 301 9.16 -24.53 0.58
CA LEU A 301 8.61 -23.61 -0.42
C LEU A 301 8.20 -24.35 -1.71
N MET A 302 9.01 -25.28 -2.20
CA MET A 302 8.68 -26.11 -3.38
C MET A 302 7.38 -26.91 -3.16
N ASN A 303 7.14 -27.37 -1.93
CA ASN A 303 5.94 -28.12 -1.56
C ASN A 303 4.80 -27.25 -1.03
N ALA A 304 4.93 -25.92 -1.08
CA ALA A 304 3.96 -25.00 -0.49
C ALA A 304 2.54 -25.18 -1.04
N ASN A 305 2.38 -25.56 -2.31
CA ASN A 305 1.05 -25.76 -2.91
C ASN A 305 0.29 -26.96 -2.32
N PHE A 306 1.00 -27.96 -1.80
CA PHE A 306 0.36 -29.11 -1.15
C PHE A 306 -0.09 -28.77 0.27
N VAL A 307 0.68 -27.94 0.97
CA VAL A 307 0.38 -27.51 2.35
C VAL A 307 -0.67 -26.39 2.36
N TYR A 308 -0.51 -25.42 1.46
CA TYR A 308 -1.33 -24.21 1.33
C TYR A 308 -1.82 -24.06 -0.11
N PRO A 309 -2.83 -24.86 -0.55
CA PRO A 309 -3.34 -24.80 -1.92
C PRO A 309 -4.08 -23.48 -2.24
N GLU A 310 -4.64 -22.84 -1.22
CA GLU A 310 -5.33 -21.55 -1.31
C GLU A 310 -4.32 -20.43 -1.04
N ASN A 311 -4.14 -19.50 -1.98
CA ASN A 311 -3.14 -18.42 -1.92
C ASN A 311 -1.74 -18.94 -1.54
N THR A 312 -1.23 -19.87 -2.34
CA THR A 312 0.08 -20.50 -2.14
C THR A 312 1.18 -19.45 -1.97
N PRO A 313 1.94 -19.47 -0.86
CA PRO A 313 3.03 -18.53 -0.67
C PRO A 313 4.13 -18.77 -1.71
N THR A 314 4.58 -17.70 -2.36
CA THR A 314 5.60 -17.74 -3.42
C THR A 314 6.98 -17.32 -2.93
N THR A 315 7.10 -16.89 -1.68
CA THR A 315 8.37 -16.51 -1.03
C THR A 315 8.46 -17.17 0.36
N LYS A 316 9.68 -17.35 0.86
CA LYS A 316 9.93 -17.88 2.21
C LYS A 316 9.29 -17.03 3.30
N GLU A 317 9.35 -15.71 3.16
CA GLU A 317 8.70 -14.78 4.09
C GLU A 317 7.18 -14.94 4.09
N ALA A 318 6.54 -15.02 2.91
CA ALA A 318 5.11 -15.29 2.83
C ALA A 318 4.73 -16.64 3.44
N TYR A 319 5.58 -17.66 3.24
CA TYR A 319 5.39 -18.98 3.86
C TYR A 319 5.49 -18.88 5.38
N TYR A 320 6.48 -18.18 5.91
CA TYR A 320 6.69 -18.01 7.34
C TYR A 320 5.48 -17.34 7.99
N TYR A 321 4.99 -16.23 7.44
CA TYR A 321 3.78 -15.56 7.94
C TYR A 321 2.55 -16.46 7.84
N ARG A 322 2.39 -17.17 6.72
CA ARG A 322 1.27 -18.11 6.54
C ARG A 322 1.30 -19.23 7.59
N SER A 323 2.48 -19.73 7.94
CA SER A 323 2.63 -20.77 8.97
C SER A 323 2.20 -20.29 10.36
N ILE A 324 2.51 -19.03 10.71
CA ILE A 324 2.07 -18.40 11.95
C ILE A 324 0.56 -18.17 11.92
N PHE A 325 0.03 -17.65 10.81
CA PHE A 325 -1.41 -17.40 10.65
C PHE A 325 -2.23 -18.68 10.86
N GLU A 326 -1.82 -19.80 10.26
CA GLU A 326 -2.54 -21.08 10.36
C GLU A 326 -2.50 -21.68 11.76
N ARG A 327 -1.49 -21.34 12.59
CA ARG A 327 -1.46 -21.74 14.01
C ARG A 327 -2.58 -21.08 14.82
N PHE A 328 -2.91 -19.82 14.51
CA PHE A 328 -3.97 -19.08 15.20
C PHE A 328 -5.35 -19.30 14.56
N PHE A 329 -5.41 -19.47 13.23
CA PHE A 329 -6.66 -19.48 12.45
C PHE A 329 -6.85 -20.74 11.59
N PRO A 330 -6.74 -21.98 12.13
CA PRO A 330 -6.70 -23.23 11.34
C PRO A 330 -8.00 -23.55 10.58
N LYS A 331 -9.12 -22.87 10.90
CA LYS A 331 -10.44 -23.08 10.28
C LYS A 331 -10.87 -21.97 9.33
N VAL A 332 -10.11 -20.87 9.25
CA VAL A 332 -10.47 -19.72 8.40
C VAL A 332 -9.90 -19.91 6.99
N LYS A 333 -10.36 -20.96 6.29
CA LYS A 333 -9.87 -21.30 4.94
C LYS A 333 -10.34 -20.35 3.83
N LYS A 334 -11.35 -19.49 4.09
CA LYS A 334 -12.05 -18.76 3.01
C LYS A 334 -12.24 -17.25 3.17
N LEU A 335 -12.08 -16.66 4.37
CA LEU A 335 -12.80 -15.40 4.63
C LEU A 335 -12.00 -14.09 4.61
N LEU A 336 -10.67 -14.09 4.75
CA LEU A 336 -9.96 -12.83 5.09
C LEU A 336 -8.95 -12.30 4.07
N CYS A 337 -8.51 -13.07 3.08
CA CYS A 337 -7.34 -12.66 2.28
C CYS A 337 -7.46 -12.96 0.76
N THR A 338 -8.66 -12.98 0.19
CA THR A 338 -8.88 -13.34 -1.23
C THR A 338 -8.64 -12.22 -2.23
N LEU A 339 -7.84 -11.20 -1.90
CA LEU A 339 -7.41 -10.21 -2.89
C LEU A 339 -5.89 -10.17 -2.96
N ARG A 340 -5.35 -10.74 -4.03
CA ARG A 340 -3.96 -10.54 -4.42
C ARG A 340 -3.72 -9.06 -4.65
N PHE A 341 -2.59 -8.55 -4.15
CA PHE A 341 -1.86 -7.52 -4.88
C PHE A 341 -1.52 -8.14 -6.24
N LEU A 342 -2.23 -7.78 -7.30
CA LEU A 342 -1.80 -8.11 -8.65
C LEU A 342 -0.48 -7.39 -8.85
N ASN A 343 0.61 -8.15 -8.89
CA ASN A 343 1.90 -7.63 -9.30
C ASN A 343 1.78 -7.05 -10.72
N PHE A 344 2.64 -6.08 -11.01
CA PHE A 344 2.72 -5.29 -12.25
C PHE A 344 2.56 -6.09 -13.56
N PHE A 345 2.83 -7.40 -13.56
CA PHE A 345 2.67 -8.29 -14.72
C PHE A 345 1.24 -8.81 -14.95
N ASP A 346 0.42 -8.97 -13.92
CA ASP A 346 -0.92 -9.56 -14.08
C ASP A 346 -1.94 -8.55 -14.62
N ILE A 347 -1.75 -7.25 -14.35
CA ILE A 347 -2.62 -6.16 -14.84
C ILE A 347 -2.56 -6.07 -16.39
N PHE A 348 -1.38 -6.28 -16.99
CA PHE A 348 -1.25 -6.28 -18.45
C PHE A 348 -1.80 -7.54 -19.12
N ARG A 349 -1.89 -8.66 -18.40
CA ARG A 349 -2.42 -9.92 -18.95
C ARG A 349 -3.93 -9.87 -19.11
N VAL A 350 -4.65 -9.22 -18.18
CA VAL A 350 -6.12 -9.13 -18.24
C VAL A 350 -6.58 -8.16 -19.34
N THR A 351 -5.85 -7.08 -19.60
CA THR A 351 -6.21 -6.11 -20.66
C THR A 351 -5.83 -6.58 -22.06
N LEU A 352 -4.77 -7.41 -22.21
CA LEU A 352 -4.45 -8.03 -23.51
C LEU A 352 -5.45 -9.13 -23.90
N ILE A 353 -6.05 -9.83 -22.95
CA ILE A 353 -7.03 -10.90 -23.23
C ILE A 353 -8.41 -10.31 -23.59
N GLY A 354 -8.71 -9.08 -23.16
CA GLY A 354 -10.01 -8.42 -23.41
C GLY A 354 -10.15 -7.66 -24.74
N LYS A 355 -9.09 -7.52 -25.55
CA LYS A 355 -9.14 -6.72 -26.80
C LYS A 355 -8.53 -7.37 -28.05
N VAL A 356 -8.12 -8.65 -28.00
CA VAL A 356 -7.76 -9.39 -29.22
C VAL A 356 -9.01 -10.10 -29.75
N CYS A 357 -9.82 -9.29 -30.42
CA CYS A 357 -10.99 -9.69 -31.19
C CYS A 357 -10.56 -10.63 -32.34
N LEU A 358 -11.35 -11.71 -32.52
CA LEU A 358 -11.40 -12.81 -33.51
C LEU A 358 -10.48 -12.91 -34.76
N SER A 359 -9.69 -11.92 -35.16
CA SER A 359 -8.85 -11.98 -36.37
C SER A 359 -7.48 -12.65 -36.16
N THR A 360 -6.96 -12.66 -34.92
CA THR A 360 -5.62 -13.22 -34.64
C THR A 360 -5.61 -14.74 -34.46
N LEU A 361 -6.76 -15.35 -34.14
CA LEU A 361 -6.86 -16.81 -34.03
C LEU A 361 -6.66 -17.51 -35.39
N PHE A 362 -7.07 -16.88 -36.49
CA PHE A 362 -6.83 -17.42 -37.84
C PHE A 362 -5.36 -17.34 -38.25
N TYR A 363 -4.65 -16.28 -37.86
CA TYR A 363 -3.23 -16.12 -38.20
C TYR A 363 -2.34 -17.09 -37.43
N ILE A 364 -2.65 -17.37 -36.16
CA ILE A 364 -1.89 -18.33 -35.33
C ILE A 364 -2.15 -19.77 -35.80
N LEU A 365 -3.37 -20.11 -36.21
CA LEU A 365 -3.67 -21.42 -36.80
C LEU A 365 -3.02 -21.61 -38.18
N TYR A 366 -2.95 -20.56 -39.00
CA TYR A 366 -2.30 -20.63 -40.32
C TYR A 366 -0.76 -20.75 -40.21
N VAL A 367 -0.13 -20.00 -39.30
CA VAL A 367 1.32 -20.08 -39.07
C VAL A 367 1.73 -21.40 -38.39
N SER A 368 0.89 -21.96 -37.51
CA SER A 368 1.17 -23.25 -36.86
C SER A 368 1.06 -24.45 -37.82
N LEU A 369 0.18 -24.39 -38.83
CA LEU A 369 0.16 -25.38 -39.93
C LEU A 369 1.36 -25.22 -40.88
N TYR A 370 1.78 -23.98 -41.16
CA TYR A 370 2.90 -23.72 -42.06
C TYR A 370 4.25 -24.19 -41.47
N TYR A 371 4.46 -24.04 -40.16
CA TYR A 371 5.67 -24.52 -39.48
C TYR A 371 5.71 -26.04 -39.28
N LYS A 372 4.56 -26.71 -39.14
CA LYS A 372 4.50 -28.18 -39.06
C LYS A 372 4.84 -28.88 -40.38
N LEU A 373 4.55 -28.26 -41.53
CA LEU A 373 4.92 -28.82 -42.84
C LEU A 373 6.42 -28.63 -43.15
N TYR A 374 7.03 -27.51 -42.75
CA TYR A 374 8.47 -27.29 -42.95
C TYR A 374 9.36 -28.11 -42.02
N ALA A 375 8.91 -28.40 -40.79
CA ALA A 375 9.67 -29.23 -39.85
C ALA A 375 9.79 -30.69 -40.30
N CYS A 376 8.78 -31.23 -41.01
CA CYS A 376 8.85 -32.59 -41.56
C CYS A 376 9.83 -32.71 -42.75
N SER A 377 9.97 -31.68 -43.58
CA SER A 377 10.92 -31.69 -44.70
C SER A 377 12.37 -31.53 -44.25
N PHE A 378 12.63 -30.79 -43.17
CA PHE A 378 14.00 -30.59 -42.66
C PHE A 378 14.54 -31.82 -41.89
N PHE A 379 13.65 -32.57 -41.23
CA PHE A 379 14.03 -33.80 -40.51
C PHE A 379 14.37 -34.96 -41.47
N MET A 380 13.69 -35.06 -42.62
CA MET A 380 14.01 -36.03 -43.67
C MET A 380 15.33 -35.72 -44.41
N LEU A 381 15.70 -34.45 -44.54
CA LEU A 381 16.98 -34.05 -45.15
C LEU A 381 18.19 -34.32 -44.22
N CYS A 382 18.03 -34.15 -42.90
CA CYS A 382 19.11 -34.43 -41.94
C CYS A 382 19.37 -35.95 -41.74
N LEU A 383 18.35 -36.80 -41.90
CA LEU A 383 18.51 -38.26 -41.79
C LEU A 383 19.28 -38.88 -42.97
N ASN A 384 19.17 -38.32 -44.18
CA ASN A 384 19.94 -38.78 -45.34
C ASN A 384 21.42 -38.32 -45.33
N SER A 385 21.75 -37.25 -44.61
CA SER A 385 23.15 -36.78 -44.49
C SER A 385 23.96 -37.52 -43.42
N PHE A 386 23.31 -38.20 -42.47
CA PHE A 386 24.00 -38.96 -41.42
C PHE A 386 24.37 -40.41 -41.80
N GLN A 387 23.75 -40.99 -42.84
CA GLN A 387 24.16 -42.30 -43.37
C GLN A 387 25.38 -42.23 -44.32
N HIS A 388 25.79 -41.04 -44.78
CA HIS A 388 26.91 -40.88 -45.72
C HIS A 388 28.27 -40.57 -45.07
N ILE A 389 28.33 -40.31 -43.74
CA ILE A 389 29.57 -39.92 -43.03
C ILE A 389 30.17 -41.07 -42.19
N ALA A 390 29.43 -42.16 -41.95
CA ALA A 390 29.91 -43.31 -41.17
C ALA A 390 30.55 -44.45 -42.02
N GLY A 391 30.93 -44.17 -43.27
CA GLY A 391 31.26 -45.21 -44.26
C GLY A 391 32.55 -45.02 -45.04
N TYR A 392 33.58 -44.32 -44.56
CA TYR A 392 34.90 -44.31 -45.23
C TYR A 392 36.03 -43.94 -44.25
N ARG A 393 36.62 -44.95 -43.57
CA ARG A 393 38.05 -44.99 -43.14
C ARG A 393 38.40 -46.28 -42.39
N LYS A 394 38.78 -47.31 -43.16
CA LYS A 394 39.67 -48.47 -42.90
C LYS A 394 39.49 -49.32 -44.16
N SER A 395 40.44 -49.68 -45.01
CA SER A 395 41.91 -49.76 -45.05
C SER A 395 42.20 -50.11 -46.54
N SER A 396 43.30 -49.69 -47.19
CA SER A 396 44.49 -50.54 -47.25
C SER A 396 45.67 -49.88 -47.98
N VAL A 397 46.81 -49.90 -47.30
CA VAL A 397 48.21 -49.90 -47.78
C VAL A 397 48.75 -51.15 -47.07
N ASN A 398 49.17 -52.24 -47.72
CA ASN A 398 50.26 -52.43 -48.67
C ASN A 398 50.06 -53.72 -49.50
N TYR A 399 50.49 -53.65 -50.77
CA TYR A 399 50.56 -54.70 -51.82
C TYR A 399 49.25 -55.30 -52.32
#